data_AF-A0A0R2N190-F1
#
_entry.id   AF-A0A0R2N190-F1
#
_cell.length_a   1.000
_cell.length_b   1.000
_cell.length_c   1.000
_cell.angle_alpha   90.00
_cell.angle_beta   90.00
_cell.angle_gamma   90.00
#
_symmetry.space_group_name_H-M   'P 1'
#
loop_
_entity.id
_entity.type
_entity.pdbx_description
1 polymer ?
#
loop_
_entity_poly.entity_id
_entity_poly.type
_entity_poly.pdbx_seq_one_letter_code
_entity_poly.pdbx_strand_id
1 'polypeptide(L)' 'MTLTNEQLRELIATTSETVVSSEFTEDQVGARLAAWQKAVPEATFEDQLNYILAEQREYSEALLYQVLAQVLPLDE' A
#
# COMPACT_ATOMS: atom_id res chain seq x y z
N MET A 1 2.33 -20.81 15.58
CA MET A 1 3.55 -20.38 16.27
C MET A 1 3.52 -18.87 16.35
N THR A 2 3.61 -18.25 17.53
CA THR A 2 3.58 -16.79 17.64
C THR A 2 4.93 -16.22 17.21
N LEU A 3 4.95 -15.27 16.28
CA LEU A 3 6.18 -14.57 15.85
C LEU A 3 6.73 -13.71 17.00
N THR A 4 8.05 -13.61 17.09
CA THR A 4 8.69 -12.57 17.92
C THR A 4 8.50 -11.19 17.29
N ASN A 5 8.67 -10.12 18.07
CA ASN A 5 8.63 -8.76 17.55
C ASN A 5 9.66 -8.50 16.44
N GLU A 6 10.83 -9.14 16.50
CA GLU A 6 11.87 -9.03 15.49
C GLU A 6 11.44 -9.70 14.19
N GLN A 7 10.93 -10.92 14.27
CA GLN A 7 10.41 -11.66 13.11
C GLN A 7 9.22 -10.94 12.46
N LEU A 8 8.34 -10.32 13.25
CA LEU A 8 7.22 -9.53 12.71
C LEU A 8 7.71 -8.28 11.97
N ARG A 9 8.75 -7.60 12.49
CA ARG A 9 9.34 -6.44 11.81
C ARG A 9 9.99 -6.82 10.47
N GLU A 10 10.71 -7.94 10.44
CA GLU A 10 11.30 -8.48 9.22
C GLU A 10 10.21 -8.84 8.20
N LEU A 11 9.16 -9.55 8.64
CA LEU A 11 8.02 -9.88 7.80
C LEU A 11 7.37 -8.63 7.19
N ILE A 12 7.12 -7.59 7.99
CA ILE A 12 6.54 -6.34 7.51
C ILE A 12 7.48 -5.67 6.48
N ALA A 13 8.78 -5.64 6.74
CA ALA A 13 9.75 -5.03 5.81
C ALA A 13 9.80 -5.77 4.47
N THR A 14 9.91 -7.09 4.47
CA THR A 14 9.92 -7.90 3.24
C THR A 14 8.59 -7.81 2.49
N THR A 15 7.46 -7.81 3.21
CA THR A 15 6.14 -7.68 2.59
C THR A 15 5.96 -6.28 1.99
N SER A 16 6.45 -5.23 2.66
CA SER A 16 6.46 -3.86 2.15
C SER A 16 7.20 -3.77 0.82
N GLU A 17 8.40 -4.35 0.72
CA GLU A 17 9.18 -4.39 -0.53
C GLU A 17 8.44 -5.15 -1.64
N THR A 18 7.77 -6.24 -1.28
CA THR A 18 6.97 -7.05 -2.22
C THR A 18 5.77 -6.25 -2.76
N VAL A 19 5.03 -5.56 -1.89
CA VAL A 19 3.88 -4.72 -2.28
C VAL A 19 4.33 -3.55 -3.15
N VAL A 20 5.43 -2.88 -2.79
CA VAL A 20 5.98 -1.78 -3.60
C VAL A 20 6.39 -2.28 -4.98
N SER A 21 7.13 -3.38 -5.07
CA SER A 21 7.64 -3.88 -6.35
C SER A 21 6.56 -4.47 -7.26
N SER A 22 5.38 -4.83 -6.72
CA SER A 22 4.28 -5.43 -7.48
C SER A 22 3.21 -4.42 -7.92
N GLU A 23 2.80 -3.52 -7.03
CA GLU A 23 1.58 -2.70 -7.22
C GLU A 23 1.80 -1.19 -7.00
N PHE A 24 2.86 -0.82 -6.28
CA PHE A 24 3.16 0.56 -5.89
C PHE A 24 4.53 1.04 -6.37
N THR A 25 4.97 0.57 -7.54
CA THR A 25 6.18 1.10 -8.18
C THR A 25 6.01 2.57 -8.54
N GLU A 26 7.11 3.31 -8.64
CA GLU A 26 7.08 4.73 -9.02
C GLU A 26 6.32 4.97 -10.33
N ASP A 27 6.52 4.09 -11.33
CA ASP A 27 5.82 4.15 -12.61
C ASP A 27 4.30 3.92 -12.46
N GLN A 28 3.88 2.94 -11.66
CA GLN A 28 2.45 2.66 -11.43
C GLN A 28 1.77 3.80 -10.67
N VAL A 29 2.38 4.26 -9.58
CA VAL A 29 1.87 5.38 -8.77
C VAL A 29 1.82 6.65 -9.62
N GLY A 30 2.87 6.93 -10.40
CA GLY A 30 2.93 8.06 -11.31
C GLY A 30 1.85 8.01 -12.40
N ALA A 31 1.60 6.83 -12.97
CA ALA A 31 0.53 6.63 -13.93
C ALA A 31 -0.87 6.87 -13.33
N ARG A 32 -1.13 6.37 -12.11
CA ARG A 32 -2.38 6.64 -11.39
C ARG A 32 -2.56 8.13 -11.10
N LEU A 33 -1.50 8.79 -10.64
CA LEU A 33 -1.53 10.23 -10.36
C LEU A 33 -1.82 11.03 -11.63
N ALA A 34 -1.14 10.73 -12.73
CA ALA A 34 -1.37 11.40 -14.01
C ALA A 34 -2.80 11.19 -14.53
N ALA A 35 -3.34 9.98 -14.40
CA ALA A 35 -4.72 9.67 -14.77
C ALA A 35 -5.72 10.45 -13.90
N TRP A 36 -5.49 10.51 -12.59
CA TRP A 36 -6.32 11.26 -11.66
C TRP A 36 -6.29 12.77 -11.94
N GLN A 37 -5.09 13.36 -12.14
CA GLN A 37 -4.94 14.78 -12.50
C GLN A 37 -5.66 15.13 -13.80
N LYS A 38 -5.65 14.23 -14.78
CA LYS A 38 -6.38 14.41 -16.03
C LYS A 38 -7.90 14.37 -15.82
N ALA A 39 -8.38 13.56 -14.89
CA ALA A 39 -9.80 13.47 -14.54
C ALA A 39 -10.29 14.68 -13.73
N VAL A 40 -9.39 15.31 -12.96
CA VAL A 40 -9.69 16.45 -12.09
C VAL A 40 -8.70 17.61 -12.38
N PRO A 41 -8.80 18.26 -13.55
CA PRO A 41 -7.80 19.26 -13.98
C PRO A 41 -7.75 20.52 -13.10
N GLU A 42 -8.84 20.83 -12.40
CA GLU A 42 -8.96 21.95 -11.47
C GLU A 42 -8.80 21.52 -10.01
N ALA A 43 -8.10 20.38 -9.76
CA ALA A 43 -7.91 19.83 -8.42
C ALA A 43 -7.27 20.87 -7.49
N THR A 44 -7.96 21.15 -6.39
CA THR A 44 -7.44 21.99 -5.33
C THR A 44 -6.34 21.28 -4.56
N PHE A 45 -5.65 22.02 -3.67
CA PHE A 45 -4.71 21.40 -2.74
C PHE A 45 -5.39 20.35 -1.84
N GLU A 46 -6.64 20.60 -1.43
CA GLU A 46 -7.40 19.64 -0.61
C GLU A 46 -7.67 18.34 -1.38
N ASP A 47 -8.03 18.44 -2.66
CA ASP A 47 -8.22 17.27 -3.53
C ASP A 47 -6.94 16.45 -3.68
N GLN A 48 -5.80 17.12 -3.86
CA GLN A 48 -4.49 16.47 -3.95
C GLN A 48 -4.11 15.76 -2.65
N LEU A 49 -4.34 16.41 -1.50
CA LEU A 49 -4.09 15.81 -0.20
C LEU A 49 -4.96 14.56 0.00
N ASN A 50 -6.24 14.64 -0.37
CA ASN A 50 -7.17 13.52 -0.28
C ASN A 50 -6.74 12.35 -1.18
N TYR A 51 -6.29 12.63 -2.40
CA TYR A 51 -5.74 11.60 -3.31
C TYR A 51 -4.52 10.90 -2.70
N ILE A 52 -3.56 11.66 -2.18
CA ILE A 52 -2.34 11.10 -1.56
C ILE A 52 -2.71 10.23 -0.34
N LEU A 53 -3.64 10.71 0.50
CA LEU A 53 -4.11 9.93 1.65
C LEU A 53 -4.84 8.65 1.24
N ALA A 54 -5.57 8.67 0.12
CA ALA A 54 -6.20 7.48 -0.44
C ALA A 54 -5.15 6.47 -0.93
N GLU A 55 -4.15 6.89 -1.71
CA GLU A 55 -3.05 6.02 -2.16
C GLU A 55 -2.28 5.40 -0.98
N GLN A 56 -2.03 6.18 0.07
CA GLN A 56 -1.38 5.67 1.28
C GLN A 56 -2.25 4.65 2.03
N ARG A 57 -3.57 4.83 2.03
CA ARG A 57 -4.51 3.87 2.62
C ARG A 57 -4.51 2.57 1.83
N GLU A 58 -4.61 2.63 0.50
CA GLU A 58 -4.60 1.45 -0.36
C GLU A 58 -3.30 0.64 -0.17
N TYR A 59 -2.16 1.32 -0.16
CA TYR A 59 -0.86 0.69 0.15
C TYR A 59 -0.86 0.01 1.52
N SER A 60 -1.34 0.71 2.55
CA SER A 60 -1.38 0.19 3.92
C SER A 60 -2.29 -1.04 4.04
N GLU A 61 -3.45 -1.02 3.38
CA GLU A 61 -4.38 -2.15 3.35
C GLU A 61 -3.77 -3.36 2.63
N ALA A 62 -3.11 -3.17 1.48
CA ALA A 62 -2.43 -4.24 0.76
C ALA A 62 -1.31 -4.87 1.61
N LEU A 63 -0.47 -4.05 2.24
CA LEU A 63 0.58 -4.51 3.15
C LEU A 63 0.00 -5.31 4.32
N LEU A 64 -0.99 -4.75 5.02
CA LEU A 64 -1.60 -5.42 6.17
C LEU A 64 -2.28 -6.72 5.77
N TYR A 65 -2.97 -6.77 4.64
CA TYR A 65 -3.60 -7.98 4.14
C TYR A 65 -2.58 -9.10 3.92
N GLN A 66 -1.46 -8.80 3.24
CA GLN A 66 -0.42 -9.79 2.98
C GLN A 66 0.33 -10.23 4.25
N VAL A 67 0.55 -9.32 5.20
CA VAL A 67 1.13 -9.69 6.51
C VAL A 67 0.15 -10.58 7.28
N LEU A 68 -1.13 -10.20 7.37
CA LEU A 68 -2.14 -10.96 8.10
C LEU A 68 -2.38 -12.33 7.49
N ALA A 69 -2.34 -12.48 6.16
CA ALA A 69 -2.46 -13.77 5.48
C ALA A 69 -1.33 -14.75 5.83
N GLN A 70 -0.16 -14.26 6.26
CA GLN A 70 0.97 -15.08 6.69
C GLN A 70 0.99 -15.34 8.20
N VAL A 71 0.34 -14.47 8.99
CA VAL A 71 0.33 -14.55 10.47
C VAL A 71 -0.90 -15.27 11.00
N LEU A 72 -2.04 -15.10 10.34
CA LEU A 72 -3.28 -15.77 10.70
C LEU A 72 -3.34 -17.14 10.01
N PRO A 73 -3.69 -18.22 10.74
CA PRO A 73 -4.07 -19.46 10.08
C PRO A 73 -5.23 -19.15 9.14
N LEU A 74 -5.15 -19.62 7.89
CA LEU A 74 -6.32 -19.69 7.03
C LEU A 74 -7.29 -20.68 7.69
N ASP A 75 -8.41 -20.18 8.21
CA ASP A 75 -9.52 -21.06 8.56
C ASP A 75 -10.02 -21.67 7.24
N GLU A 76 -9.78 -22.98 7.07
CA GLU A 76 -10.42 -23.83 6.04
C GLU A 76 -11.90 -24.08 6.35
#